data_AF-A0A959MIE9-F1
#
_entry.id   AF-A0A959MIE9-F1
#
_cell.length_a   1.000
_cell.length_b   1.000
_cell.length_c   1.000
_cell.angle_alpha   90.00
_cell.angle_beta   90.00
_cell.angle_gamma   90.00
#
_symmetry.space_group_name_H-M   'P 1'
#
loop_
_entity.id
_entity.type
_entity.pdbx_description
1 polymer ?
#
loop_
_entity_poly.entity_id
_entity_poly.type
_entity_poly.pdbx_seq_one_letter_code
_entity_poly.pdbx_strand_id
1 'polypeptide(L)'
;INMELIIQPTDSTDQYSWQLVYGSKDYDFRPYILKPIDKEAGHWVIDELSGIVLDQYWLGQKFSGAFTVQKSTIINSYWMVQDSLFVEFYNIGATSLHTTGKGTEDVPFVDSYFLGSYQKAVLGKEN
;
A
#
# COMPACT_ATOMS: atom_id res chain seq x y z
N ILE A 1 3.50 18.64 -11.14
CA ILE A 1 3.02 17.27 -10.82
C ILE A 1 2.95 17.17 -9.31
N ASN A 2 1.82 16.78 -8.73
CA ASN A 2 1.71 16.62 -7.27
C ASN A 2 2.14 15.21 -6.83
N MET A 3 1.88 14.21 -7.68
CA MET A 3 2.28 12.82 -7.49
C MET A 3 2.35 12.11 -8.85
N GLU A 4 3.32 11.22 -9.01
CA GLU A 4 3.47 10.33 -10.18
C GLU A 4 3.89 8.93 -9.70
N LEU A 5 3.44 7.91 -10.42
CA LEU A 5 3.86 6.53 -10.21
C LEU A 5 4.34 5.96 -11.55
N ILE A 6 5.61 5.58 -11.60
CA ILE A 6 6.25 5.04 -12.82
C ILE A 6 6.47 3.54 -12.64
N ILE A 7 5.77 2.77 -13.48
CA ILE A 7 5.84 1.31 -13.53
C ILE A 7 6.38 0.89 -14.90
N GLN A 8 7.56 0.28 -14.89
CA GLN A 8 8.30 -0.17 -16.08
C GLN A 8 8.84 -1.59 -15.82
N PRO A 9 8.92 -2.46 -16.83
CA PRO A 9 9.67 -3.71 -16.71
C PRO A 9 11.14 -3.44 -16.35
N THR A 10 11.73 -4.33 -15.56
CA THR A 10 13.19 -4.34 -15.31
C THR A 10 13.87 -5.43 -16.12
N ASP A 11 15.21 -5.51 -16.05
CA ASP A 11 15.98 -6.59 -16.67
C ASP A 11 15.73 -7.96 -16.00
N SER A 12 15.13 -7.97 -14.80
CA SER A 12 14.79 -9.19 -14.08
C SER A 12 13.37 -9.65 -14.41
N THR A 13 13.20 -10.95 -14.62
CA THR A 13 11.90 -11.56 -14.89
C THR A 13 10.92 -11.24 -13.76
N ASP A 14 9.71 -10.82 -14.15
CA ASP A 14 8.60 -10.47 -13.26
C ASP A 14 8.90 -9.37 -12.22
N GLN A 15 9.96 -8.58 -12.42
CA GLN A 15 10.24 -7.42 -11.58
C GLN A 15 9.97 -6.13 -12.34
N TYR A 16 9.34 -5.19 -11.65
CA TYR A 16 8.93 -3.91 -12.22
C TYR A 16 9.47 -2.77 -11.35
N SER A 17 9.74 -1.63 -11.97
CA SER A 17 9.92 -0.39 -11.24
C SER A 17 8.61 -0.05 -10.50
N TRP A 18 8.73 0.54 -9.33
CA TRP A 18 7.60 1.09 -8.59
C TRP A 18 7.96 2.48 -8.08
N GLN A 19 8.26 3.39 -9.00
CA GLN A 19 8.88 4.65 -8.64
C GLN A 19 7.82 5.68 -8.29
N LEU A 20 7.91 6.25 -7.09
CA LEU A 20 7.01 7.33 -6.66
C LEU A 20 7.74 8.66 -6.77
N VAL A 21 7.08 9.65 -7.37
CA VAL A 21 7.55 11.03 -7.43
C VAL A 21 6.56 11.93 -6.72
N TYR A 22 7.03 12.71 -5.76
CA TYR A 22 6.20 13.71 -5.07
C TYR A 22 6.72 15.15 -5.30
N GLY A 23 5.78 16.07 -5.49
CA GLY A 23 6.03 17.53 -5.45
C GLY A 23 6.70 18.15 -6.68
N SER A 24 6.77 19.49 -6.68
CA SER A 24 7.31 20.30 -7.78
C SER A 24 8.47 21.25 -7.38
N LYS A 25 8.91 21.22 -6.12
CA LYS A 25 9.94 22.14 -5.60
C LYS A 25 11.18 21.44 -5.06
N ASP A 26 11.01 20.29 -4.41
CA ASP A 26 12.09 19.36 -4.07
C ASP A 26 11.63 17.98 -4.56
N TYR A 27 12.34 17.42 -5.53
CA TYR A 27 11.98 16.19 -6.22
C TYR A 27 12.18 15.00 -5.25
N ASP A 28 11.12 14.60 -4.52
CA ASP A 28 11.15 13.38 -3.69
C ASP A 28 10.88 12.18 -4.61
N PHE A 29 11.99 11.61 -5.11
CA PHE A 29 12.02 10.43 -5.96
C PHE A 29 12.36 9.19 -5.17
N ARG A 30 11.49 8.20 -5.27
CA ARG A 30 11.58 6.94 -4.51
C ARG A 30 11.74 5.78 -5.48
N PRO A 31 12.97 5.25 -5.68
CA PRO A 31 13.27 4.27 -6.72
C PRO A 31 12.91 2.83 -6.29
N TYR A 32 11.68 2.59 -5.87
CA TYR A 32 11.30 1.28 -5.35
C TYR A 32 11.16 0.23 -6.46
N ILE A 33 11.16 -1.04 -6.07
CA ILE A 33 11.01 -2.19 -6.97
C ILE A 33 9.84 -3.06 -6.51
N LEU A 34 8.96 -3.41 -7.44
CA LEU A 34 7.93 -4.43 -7.24
C LEU A 34 8.48 -5.81 -7.61
N LYS A 35 8.40 -6.77 -6.67
CA LYS A 35 8.90 -8.14 -6.84
C LYS A 35 7.85 -9.18 -6.42
N PRO A 36 7.73 -10.32 -7.11
CA PRO A 36 6.85 -11.39 -6.69
C PRO A 36 7.50 -12.17 -5.53
N ILE A 37 6.68 -12.62 -4.58
CA ILE A 37 7.06 -13.61 -3.56
C ILE A 37 6.38 -14.95 -3.86
N ASP A 38 5.06 -14.92 -4.04
CA ASP A 38 4.25 -16.06 -4.46
C ASP A 38 3.16 -15.57 -5.41
N LYS A 39 3.35 -15.83 -6.71
CA LYS A 39 2.40 -15.38 -7.75
C LYS A 39 1.07 -16.10 -7.69
N GLU A 40 1.04 -17.35 -7.22
CA GLU A 40 -0.21 -18.13 -7.12
C GLU A 40 -1.07 -17.61 -5.98
N ALA A 41 -0.45 -17.22 -4.87
CA ALA A 41 -1.14 -16.55 -3.76
C ALA A 41 -1.40 -15.06 -4.02
N GLY A 42 -0.92 -14.51 -5.14
CA GLY A 42 -1.01 -13.07 -5.45
C GLY A 42 -0.19 -12.21 -4.50
N HIS A 43 0.86 -12.74 -3.88
CA HIS A 43 1.73 -12.08 -2.92
C HIS A 43 2.97 -11.48 -3.60
N TRP A 44 3.11 -10.18 -3.43
CA TRP A 44 4.19 -9.35 -3.97
C TRP A 44 4.75 -8.46 -2.87
N VAL A 45 5.89 -7.86 -3.14
CA VAL A 45 6.50 -6.87 -2.26
C VAL A 45 6.93 -5.63 -3.03
N ILE A 46 6.78 -4.47 -2.40
CA ILE A 46 7.44 -3.23 -2.81
C ILE A 46 8.70 -3.09 -1.94
N ASP A 47 9.86 -3.23 -2.56
CA ASP A 47 11.18 -3.10 -1.94
C ASP A 47 11.66 -1.65 -2.05
N GLU A 48 11.83 -0.99 -0.91
CA GLU A 48 12.29 0.41 -0.87
C GLU A 48 13.79 0.58 -1.11
N LEU A 49 14.55 -0.51 -1.21
CA LEU A 49 16.01 -0.54 -1.34
C LEU A 49 16.77 0.09 -0.16
N SER A 50 16.08 0.34 0.94
CA SER A 50 16.62 0.84 2.21
C SER A 50 16.68 -0.26 3.29
N GLY A 51 16.28 -1.48 2.95
CA GLY A 51 16.02 -2.57 3.89
C GLY A 51 14.56 -2.65 4.37
N ILE A 52 13.71 -1.72 3.93
CA ILE A 52 12.25 -1.77 4.14
C ILE A 52 11.61 -2.50 2.95
N VAL A 53 10.79 -3.51 3.27
CA VAL A 53 10.04 -4.31 2.31
C VAL A 53 8.57 -4.26 2.72
N LEU A 54 7.68 -3.89 1.81
CA LEU A 54 6.26 -3.71 2.06
C LEU A 54 5.47 -4.80 1.34
N ASP A 55 4.85 -5.70 2.10
CA ASP A 55 4.00 -6.75 1.55
C ASP A 55 2.74 -6.19 0.90
N GLN A 56 2.38 -6.77 -0.23
CA GLN A 56 1.20 -6.43 -1.02
C GLN A 56 0.55 -7.71 -1.55
N TYR A 57 -0.77 -7.72 -1.59
CA TYR A 57 -1.57 -8.85 -2.02
C TYR A 57 -2.56 -8.41 -3.09
N TRP A 58 -2.67 -9.22 -4.15
CA TRP A 58 -3.73 -9.10 -5.14
C TRP A 58 -4.98 -9.83 -4.63
N LEU A 59 -5.96 -9.07 -4.14
CA LEU A 59 -7.21 -9.59 -3.57
C LEU A 59 -8.41 -8.78 -4.05
N GLY A 60 -9.45 -9.44 -4.53
CA GLY A 60 -10.70 -8.77 -4.89
C GLY A 60 -10.54 -7.69 -5.98
N GLN A 61 -9.64 -7.91 -6.95
CA GLN A 61 -9.26 -6.96 -8.00
C GLN A 61 -8.59 -5.67 -7.48
N LYS A 62 -8.01 -5.72 -6.29
CA LYS A 62 -7.18 -4.66 -5.73
C LYS A 62 -5.81 -5.20 -5.36
N PHE A 63 -4.79 -4.37 -5.56
CA PHE A 63 -3.45 -4.60 -5.06
C PHE A 63 -3.31 -3.83 -3.74
N SER A 64 -3.30 -4.54 -2.62
CA SER A 64 -3.44 -3.93 -1.30
C SER A 64 -2.39 -4.43 -0.33
N GLY A 65 -1.93 -3.56 0.55
CA GLY A 65 -1.01 -3.92 1.63
C GLY A 65 -1.38 -3.21 2.91
N ALA A 66 -0.84 -3.73 4.01
CA ALA A 66 -0.96 -3.15 5.32
C ALA A 66 0.38 -3.30 6.05
N PHE A 67 0.97 -2.19 6.48
CA PHE A 67 2.27 -2.19 7.14
C PHE A 67 2.30 -1.11 8.22
N THR A 68 3.07 -1.37 9.29
CA THR A 68 3.17 -0.46 10.42
C THR A 68 4.55 0.17 10.47
N VAL A 69 4.58 1.50 10.46
CA VAL A 69 5.79 2.29 10.66
C VAL A 69 5.59 3.11 11.93
N GLN A 70 6.45 2.87 12.92
CA GLN A 70 6.32 3.45 14.26
C GLN A 70 4.95 3.15 14.88
N LYS A 71 4.12 4.18 15.11
CA LYS A 71 2.80 4.07 15.77
C LYS A 71 1.63 4.10 14.78
N SER A 72 1.93 4.03 13.49
CA SER A 72 0.95 4.21 12.43
C SER A 72 0.97 3.01 11.50
N THR A 73 -0.19 2.39 11.33
CA THR A 73 -0.41 1.37 10.31
C THR A 73 -1.01 2.05 9.09
N ILE A 74 -0.35 1.88 7.95
CA ILE A 74 -0.81 2.36 6.66
C ILE A 74 -1.41 1.17 5.92
N ILE A 75 -2.64 1.36 5.43
CA ILE A 75 -3.31 0.41 4.54
C ILE A 75 -3.41 1.11 3.19
N ASN A 76 -2.79 0.54 2.17
CA ASN A 76 -2.81 1.08 0.83
C ASN A 76 -3.59 0.16 -0.10
N SER A 77 -4.16 0.72 -1.15
CA SER A 77 -4.84 -0.05 -2.19
C SER A 77 -4.73 0.63 -3.54
N TYR A 78 -4.40 -0.16 -4.55
CA TYR A 78 -4.32 0.24 -5.95
C TYR A 78 -5.28 -0.60 -6.78
N TRP A 79 -6.05 0.00 -7.67
CA TRP A 79 -6.90 -0.75 -8.60
C TRP A 79 -7.20 0.03 -9.86
N MET A 80 -7.43 -0.68 -10.96
CA MET A 80 -7.77 -0.07 -12.23
C MET A 80 -9.27 0.16 -12.33
N VAL A 81 -9.66 1.32 -12.85
CA VAL A 81 -11.01 1.60 -13.35
C VAL A 81 -10.85 2.23 -14.72
N GLN A 82 -11.27 1.51 -15.76
CA GLN A 82 -10.99 1.88 -17.15
C GLN A 82 -9.47 2.09 -17.35
N ASP A 83 -9.06 3.25 -17.86
CA ASP A 83 -7.65 3.59 -18.13
C ASP A 83 -7.01 4.41 -16.99
N SER A 84 -7.62 4.42 -15.81
CA SER A 84 -7.13 5.17 -14.65
C SER A 84 -6.79 4.25 -13.49
N LEU A 85 -5.65 4.51 -12.86
CA LEU A 85 -5.24 3.86 -11.63
C LEU A 85 -5.78 4.63 -10.43
N PHE A 86 -6.60 3.97 -9.62
CA PHE A 86 -7.10 4.50 -8.37
C PHE A 86 -6.17 4.08 -7.24
N VAL A 87 -5.92 5.01 -6.33
CA VAL A 87 -5.04 4.81 -5.19
C VAL A 87 -5.72 5.32 -3.93
N GLU A 88 -5.69 4.51 -2.88
CA GLU A 88 -6.13 4.89 -1.55
C GLU A 88 -5.07 4.57 -0.50
N PHE A 89 -4.99 5.44 0.49
CA PHE A 89 -4.23 5.21 1.72
C PHE A 89 -5.13 5.52 2.92
N TYR A 90 -5.19 4.58 3.85
CA TYR A 90 -5.72 4.79 5.19
C TYR A 90 -4.56 4.79 6.17
N ASN A 91 -4.62 5.71 7.12
CA ASN A 91 -3.72 5.72 8.25
C ASN A 91 -4.53 5.36 9.49
N ILE A 92 -4.18 4.25 10.14
CA ILE A 92 -4.80 3.81 11.39
C ILE A 92 -3.77 3.77 12.52
N GLY A 93 -4.20 3.94 13.76
CA GLY A 93 -3.32 3.77 14.92
C GLY A 93 -2.86 2.32 15.04
N ALA A 94 -1.56 2.09 15.32
CA ALA A 94 -1.01 0.73 15.48
C ALA A 94 -1.46 0.03 16.77
N THR A 95 -2.08 0.76 17.70
CA THR A 95 -2.61 0.25 18.96
C THR A 95 -4.11 0.48 19.03
N SER A 96 -4.82 -0.45 19.65
CA SER A 96 -6.26 -0.32 19.91
C SER A 96 -6.55 0.90 20.78
N LEU A 97 -7.60 1.64 20.44
CA LEU A 97 -8.20 2.68 21.30
C LEU A 97 -8.96 2.04 22.46
N HIS A 98 -9.74 1.00 22.16
CA HIS A 98 -10.55 0.27 23.11
C HIS A 98 -10.62 -1.20 22.70
N THR A 99 -10.66 -2.06 23.71
CA THR A 99 -11.01 -3.48 23.57
C THR A 99 -12.34 -3.69 24.27
N THR A 100 -13.31 -4.25 23.55
CA THR A 100 -14.65 -4.54 24.08
C THR A 100 -14.94 -6.03 23.93
N GLY A 101 -15.99 -6.53 24.59
CA GLY A 101 -16.34 -7.97 24.58
C GLY A 101 -16.16 -8.62 25.95
N LYS A 102 -16.50 -9.91 26.04
CA LYS A 102 -16.44 -10.68 27.30
C LYS A 102 -15.33 -11.73 27.30
N GLY A 103 -14.67 -11.96 26.17
CA GLY A 103 -13.64 -12.97 26.02
C GLY A 103 -14.18 -14.41 26.03
N THR A 104 -15.47 -14.60 25.78
CA THR A 104 -16.10 -15.92 25.64
C THR A 104 -16.15 -16.32 24.17
N GLU A 105 -16.35 -17.62 23.88
CA GLU A 105 -16.48 -18.12 22.50
C GLU A 105 -17.59 -17.37 21.72
N ASP A 106 -18.74 -17.17 22.35
CA ASP A 106 -19.87 -16.44 21.74
C ASP A 106 -19.68 -14.91 21.68
N VAL A 107 -18.77 -14.36 22.51
CA VAL A 107 -18.55 -12.90 22.63
C VAL A 107 -17.06 -12.62 22.78
N PRO A 108 -16.29 -12.75 21.69
CA PRO A 108 -14.85 -12.56 21.71
C PRO A 108 -14.50 -11.10 22.01
N PHE A 109 -13.23 -10.86 22.33
CA PHE A 109 -12.73 -9.48 22.38
C PHE A 109 -12.65 -8.89 20.98
N VAL A 110 -12.99 -7.61 20.87
CA VAL A 110 -12.94 -6.82 19.65
C VAL A 110 -12.17 -5.54 19.92
N ASP A 111 -11.10 -5.35 19.16
CA ASP A 111 -10.29 -4.15 19.20
C ASP A 111 -10.79 -3.11 18.20
N SER A 112 -10.93 -1.88 18.67
CA SER A 112 -11.24 -0.71 17.86
C SER A 112 -9.99 0.15 17.70
N TYR A 113 -9.75 0.65 16.49
CA TYR A 113 -8.54 1.41 16.16
C TYR A 113 -8.89 2.83 15.72
N PHE A 114 -7.98 3.77 15.99
CA PHE A 114 -8.12 5.15 15.53
C PHE A 114 -7.96 5.21 14.01
N LEU A 115 -8.86 5.92 13.33
CA LEU A 115 -8.70 6.28 11.91
C LEU A 115 -8.14 7.70 11.83
N GLY A 116 -6.87 7.83 11.46
CA GLY A 116 -6.16 9.10 11.45
C GLY A 116 -6.39 9.91 10.19
N SER A 117 -6.20 9.30 9.02
CA SER A 117 -6.38 9.99 7.75
C SER A 117 -6.79 9.04 6.63
N TYR A 118 -7.39 9.63 5.60
CA TYR A 118 -7.70 8.98 4.35
C TYR A 118 -7.21 9.88 3.21
N GLN A 119 -6.51 9.28 2.26
CA GLN A 119 -6.03 9.93 1.05
C GLN A 119 -6.47 9.11 -0.15
N LYS A 120 -6.87 9.81 -1.21
CA LYS A 120 -7.25 9.21 -2.48
C LYS A 120 -6.61 9.97 -3.63
N ALA A 121 -6.15 9.23 -4.64
CA ALA A 121 -5.71 9.77 -5.90
C ALA A 121 -6.27 8.94 -7.07
N VAL A 122 -6.40 9.59 -8.22
CA VAL A 122 -6.68 8.95 -9.50
C VAL A 122 -5.57 9.39 -10.45
N LEU A 123 -4.77 8.43 -10.92
CA LEU A 123 -3.68 8.66 -11.84
C LEU A 123 -4.14 8.27 -13.24
N GLY A 124 -4.10 9.23 -14.15
CA GLY A 124 -4.23 8.95 -15.57
C GLY A 124 -2.90 8.49 -16.15
N LYS A 125 -2.96 7.70 -17.23
CA LYS A 125 -1.78 7.37 -18.01
C LYS A 125 -1.22 8.64 -18.67
N GLU A 126 0.07 8.89 -18.51
CA GLU A 126 0.76 9.94 -19.26
C GLU A 126 0.99 9.46 -20.71
N ASN A 127 0.70 10.33 -21.69
CA ASN A 127 0.79 10.04 -23.12
C ASN A 127 2.19 10.29 -23.66
#